data_AF-A0AAE2W4D4-F1
#
_entry.id   AF-A0AAE2W4D4-F1
#
_cell.length_a   1.000
_cell.length_b   1.000
_cell.length_c   1.000
_cell.angle_alpha   90.00
_cell.angle_beta   90.00
_cell.angle_gamma   90.00
#
_symmetry.space_group_name_H-M   'P 1'
#
loop_
_entity.id
_entity.type
_entity.pdbx_description
1 polymer ?
#
loop_
_entity_poly.entity_id
_entity_poly.type
_entity_poly.pdbx_seq_one_letter_code
_entity_poly.pdbx_strand_id
1 'polypeptide(L)'
;MTPQKPLRAVADGEKAPAEAPKSVSQAAKSGSHRALLVSMRDRVADAVTSKDCPPRDLASLTKRLQDIANEIEAIDARDADEAPGRLRDLEAALRELDPGHPLLTGAVDDRYDASAI
;
A
#
# COMPACT_ATOMS: atom_id res chain seq x y z
N MET A 1 35.41 -11.10 4.10
CA MET A 1 34.33 -12.03 4.51
C MET A 1 33.86 -11.59 5.88
N THR A 2 32.76 -10.84 5.97
CA THR A 2 32.20 -10.40 7.26
C THR A 2 31.52 -11.59 7.94
N PRO A 3 31.78 -11.86 9.23
CA PRO A 3 31.16 -12.99 9.92
C PRO A 3 29.65 -12.74 10.07
N GLN A 4 28.83 -13.67 9.59
CA GLN A 4 27.38 -13.60 9.76
C GLN A 4 27.02 -13.79 11.23
N LYS A 5 26.08 -12.97 11.71
CA LYS A 5 25.55 -13.02 13.08
C LYS A 5 24.81 -14.37 13.29
N PRO A 6 25.00 -15.08 14.42
CA PRO A 6 24.31 -16.34 14.66
C PRO A 6 22.79 -16.11 14.72
N LEU A 7 22.05 -16.95 14.00
CA LEU A 7 20.60 -16.92 13.97
C LEU A 7 20.04 -17.37 15.34
N ARG A 8 18.98 -16.73 15.81
CA ARG A 8 18.27 -17.04 17.07
C ARG A 8 16.87 -17.56 16.76
N ALA A 9 16.37 -18.50 17.55
CA ALA A 9 14.99 -18.97 17.48
C ALA A 9 14.01 -17.83 17.83
N VAL A 10 13.04 -17.59 16.94
CA VAL A 10 11.94 -16.63 17.13
C VAL A 10 10.82 -17.27 17.96
N ALA A 11 10.17 -16.51 18.84
CA ALA A 11 9.01 -16.96 19.60
C ALA A 11 7.70 -16.78 18.80
N ASP A 12 6.65 -17.53 19.14
CA ASP A 12 5.32 -17.35 18.54
C ASP A 12 4.81 -15.92 18.79
N GLY A 13 4.55 -15.19 17.71
CA GLY A 13 4.12 -13.79 17.74
C GLY A 13 5.25 -12.75 17.74
N GLU A 14 6.52 -13.16 17.66
CA GLU A 14 7.65 -12.23 17.54
C GLU A 14 7.62 -11.52 16.19
N LYS A 15 7.31 -10.23 16.19
CA LYS A 15 7.32 -9.39 15.00
C LYS A 15 8.74 -8.90 14.73
N ALA A 16 9.20 -9.01 13.48
CA ALA A 16 10.49 -8.48 13.07
C ALA A 16 10.61 -6.99 13.43
N PRO A 17 11.80 -6.51 13.84
CA PRO A 17 12.04 -5.09 14.05
C PRO A 17 11.66 -4.32 12.78
N ALA A 18 10.93 -3.22 12.94
CA ALA A 18 10.62 -2.35 11.81
C ALA A 18 11.92 -1.88 11.15
N GLU A 19 12.00 -2.00 9.81
CA GLU A 19 13.14 -1.47 9.07
C GLU A 19 13.29 0.04 9.34
N ALA A 20 14.52 0.51 9.48
CA ALA A 20 14.78 1.94 9.61
C ALA A 20 14.25 2.70 8.38
N PRO A 21 13.70 3.92 8.56
CA PRO A 21 13.20 4.72 7.45
C PRO A 21 14.32 4.98 6.44
N LYS A 22 14.03 4.71 5.16
CA LYS A 22 14.97 4.87 4.05
C LYS A 22 15.04 6.34 3.66
N SER A 23 16.25 6.85 3.44
CA SER A 23 16.39 8.16 2.79
C SER A 23 15.87 8.09 1.35
N VAL A 24 15.55 9.25 0.75
CA VAL A 24 15.04 9.32 -0.63
C VAL A 24 15.97 8.58 -1.62
N SER A 25 17.29 8.72 -1.45
CA SER A 25 18.27 8.07 -2.32
C SER A 25 18.33 6.55 -2.11
N GLN A 26 18.13 6.08 -0.87
CA GLN A 26 18.06 4.65 -0.56
C GLN A 26 16.75 4.04 -1.08
N ALA A 27 15.63 4.74 -0.88
CA ALA A 27 14.32 4.31 -1.34
C ALA A 27 14.26 4.22 -2.87
N ALA A 28 14.80 5.21 -3.58
CA ALA A 28 14.91 5.19 -5.04
C ALA A 28 15.73 3.98 -5.56
N LYS A 29 16.82 3.62 -4.87
CA LYS A 29 17.65 2.45 -5.23
C LYS A 29 16.98 1.11 -4.92
N SER A 30 16.03 1.07 -3.98
CA SER A 30 15.34 -0.16 -3.61
C SER A 30 14.35 -0.67 -4.67
N GLY A 31 13.97 0.19 -5.64
CA GLY A 31 13.00 -0.15 -6.67
C GLY A 31 11.55 -0.20 -6.21
N SER A 32 11.27 -0.06 -4.91
CA SER A 32 9.89 0.00 -4.40
C SER A 32 9.31 1.40 -4.60
N HIS A 33 8.30 1.52 -5.46
CA HIS A 33 7.58 2.76 -5.71
C HIS A 33 6.98 3.33 -4.41
N ARG A 34 6.34 2.48 -3.61
CA ARG A 34 5.80 2.84 -2.30
C ARG A 34 6.86 3.40 -1.37
N ALA A 35 8.02 2.74 -1.26
CA ALA A 35 9.10 3.21 -0.39
C ALA A 35 9.64 4.58 -0.82
N LEU A 36 9.75 4.82 -2.13
CA LEU A 36 10.13 6.13 -2.66
C LEU A 36 9.11 7.20 -2.26
N LEU A 37 7.81 6.96 -2.47
CA LEU A 37 6.76 7.91 -2.12
C LEU A 37 6.73 8.23 -0.63
N VAL A 38 6.86 7.22 0.24
CA VAL A 38 6.95 7.42 1.70
C VAL A 38 8.13 8.32 2.06
N SER A 39 9.32 8.05 1.51
CA SER A 39 10.50 8.87 1.79
C SER A 39 10.37 10.31 1.27
N MET A 40 9.69 10.51 0.13
CA MET A 40 9.42 11.84 -0.41
C MET A 40 8.38 12.59 0.41
N ARG A 41 7.33 11.91 0.89
CA ARG A 41 6.33 12.49 1.79
C ARG A 41 6.99 13.04 3.05
N ASP A 42 7.83 12.23 3.70
CA ASP A 42 8.48 12.62 4.95
C ASP A 42 9.38 13.85 4.73
N ARG A 43 10.16 13.86 3.65
CA ARG A 43 10.97 15.02 3.26
C ARG A 43 10.15 16.29 3.01
N VAL A 44 8.98 16.16 2.36
CA VAL A 44 8.10 17.32 2.07
C VAL A 44 7.42 17.81 3.36
N ALA A 45 7.02 16.91 4.25
CA ALA A 45 6.46 17.26 5.55
C ALA A 45 7.46 18.07 6.40
N ASP A 46 8.73 17.66 6.41
CA ASP A 46 9.80 18.41 7.07
C ASP A 46 9.98 19.81 6.46
N ALA A 47 9.90 19.91 5.13
CA ALA A 47 10.02 21.19 4.43
C ALA A 47 8.85 22.14 4.74
N VAL A 48 7.62 21.65 4.75
CA VAL A 48 6.41 22.44 5.03
C VAL A 48 6.36 22.92 6.48
N THR A 49 6.89 22.14 7.42
CA THR A 49 6.92 22.48 8.85
C THR A 49 8.12 23.34 9.25
N SER A 50 9.12 23.48 8.37
CA SER A 50 10.28 24.32 8.61
C SER A 50 9.89 25.81 8.67
N LYS A 51 10.48 26.52 9.65
CA LYS A 51 10.32 27.98 9.78
C LYS A 51 10.93 28.75 8.61
N ASP A 52 11.84 28.12 7.87
CA ASP A 52 12.52 28.73 6.72
C ASP A 52 11.74 28.52 5.40
N CYS A 53 10.60 27.84 5.43
CA CYS A 53 9.78 27.62 4.24
C CYS A 53 9.19 28.95 3.73
N PRO A 54 9.54 29.40 2.51
CA PRO A 54 8.95 30.62 1.95
C PRO A 54 7.43 30.44 1.78
N PRO A 55 6.61 31.46 2.09
CA PRO A 55 5.16 31.38 1.90
C PRO A 55 4.73 31.07 0.46
N ARG A 56 5.57 31.45 -0.52
CA ARG A 56 5.37 31.13 -1.94
C ARG A 56 5.41 29.62 -2.21
N ASP A 57 6.27 28.89 -1.52
CA ASP A 57 6.49 27.46 -1.72
C ASP A 57 5.56 26.61 -0.84
N LEU A 58 4.97 27.20 0.20
CA LEU A 58 4.06 26.51 1.11
C LEU A 58 2.86 25.90 0.38
N ALA A 59 2.22 26.64 -0.53
CA ALA A 59 1.05 26.16 -1.26
C ALA A 59 1.39 25.01 -2.22
N SER A 60 2.53 25.07 -2.89
CA SER A 60 2.96 24.00 -3.82
C SER A 60 3.40 22.75 -3.07
N LEU A 61 4.12 22.90 -1.94
CA LEU A 61 4.57 21.78 -1.12
C LEU A 61 3.41 21.08 -0.40
N THR A 62 2.42 21.82 0.11
CA THR A 62 1.23 21.21 0.73
C THR A 62 0.38 20.44 -0.27
N LYS A 63 0.19 20.96 -1.49
CA LYS A 63 -0.46 20.19 -2.57
C LYS A 63 0.32 18.93 -2.92
N ARG A 64 1.64 19.04 -3.08
CA ARG A 64 2.51 17.88 -3.35
C ARG A 64 2.44 16.83 -2.25
N LEU A 65 2.35 17.25 -0.98
CA LEU A 65 2.19 16.36 0.16
C LEU A 65 0.87 15.58 0.06
N GLN A 66 -0.23 16.26 -0.24
CA GLN A 66 -1.54 15.63 -0.42
C GLN A 66 -1.53 14.62 -1.58
N ASP A 67 -0.92 14.99 -2.72
CA ASP A 67 -0.87 14.12 -3.89
C ASP A 67 -0.07 12.84 -3.60
N ILE A 68 1.06 12.96 -2.88
CA ILE A 68 1.84 11.79 -2.47
C ILE A 68 1.06 10.92 -1.48
N ALA A 69 0.35 11.53 -0.53
CA ALA A 69 -0.48 10.79 0.43
C ALA A 69 -1.57 9.98 -0.27
N ASN A 70 -2.30 10.59 -1.20
CA ASN A 70 -3.35 9.92 -1.98
C ASN A 70 -2.79 8.76 -2.82
N GLU A 71 -1.61 8.91 -3.43
CA GLU A 71 -0.99 7.83 -4.21
C GLU A 71 -0.57 6.66 -3.31
N ILE A 72 -0.05 6.93 -2.11
CA ILE A 72 0.27 5.88 -1.14
C ILE A 72 -1.00 5.12 -0.73
N GLU A 73 -2.10 5.82 -0.43
CA GLU A 73 -3.38 5.19 -0.13
C GLU A 73 -3.90 4.34 -1.29
N ALA A 74 -3.74 4.81 -2.53
CA ALA A 74 -4.13 4.03 -3.71
C ALA A 74 -3.26 2.78 -3.92
N ILE A 75 -1.97 2.82 -3.59
CA ILE A 75 -1.11 1.63 -3.59
C ILE A 75 -1.57 0.66 -2.49
N ASP A 76 -1.76 1.15 -1.27
CA ASP A 76 -2.13 0.33 -0.11
C ASP A 76 -3.51 -0.30 -0.30
N ALA A 77 -4.46 0.40 -0.91
CA ALA A 77 -5.77 -0.14 -1.27
C ALA A 77 -5.68 -1.24 -2.32
N ARG A 78 -4.84 -1.06 -3.36
CA ARG A 78 -4.60 -2.12 -4.37
C ARG A 78 -3.97 -3.36 -3.75
N ASP A 79 -2.96 -3.19 -2.92
CA ASP A 79 -2.30 -4.29 -2.21
C ASP A 79 -3.28 -5.03 -1.28
N ALA A 80 -4.24 -4.31 -0.67
CA ALA A 80 -5.30 -4.89 0.16
C ALA A 80 -6.43 -5.57 -0.66
N ASP A 81 -6.73 -5.06 -1.86
CA ASP A 81 -7.65 -5.67 -2.82
C ASP A 81 -7.09 -6.98 -3.38
N GLU A 82 -5.79 -7.05 -3.60
CA GLU A 82 -5.07 -8.25 -4.07
C GLU A 82 -4.73 -9.26 -2.95
N ALA A 83 -5.14 -8.98 -1.71
CA ALA A 83 -4.81 -9.83 -0.57
C ALA A 83 -5.36 -11.28 -0.75
N PRO A 84 -4.51 -12.31 -0.59
CA PRO A 84 -4.93 -13.69 -0.76
C PRO A 84 -5.96 -14.07 0.30
N GLY A 85 -7.14 -14.54 -0.14
CA GLY A 85 -8.23 -14.92 0.75
C GLY A 85 -9.43 -13.98 0.70
N ARG A 86 -9.25 -12.73 0.26
CA ARG A 86 -10.36 -11.74 0.19
C ARG A 86 -11.56 -12.24 -0.61
N LEU A 87 -11.32 -12.85 -1.77
CA LEU A 87 -12.40 -13.45 -2.58
C LEU A 87 -13.14 -14.55 -1.82
N ARG A 88 -12.42 -15.38 -1.04
CA ARG A 88 -13.01 -16.45 -0.24
C ARG A 88 -13.81 -15.89 0.93
N ASP A 89 -13.31 -14.83 1.57
CA ASP A 89 -14.00 -14.15 2.68
C ASP A 89 -15.30 -13.49 2.19
N LEU A 90 -15.24 -12.85 1.02
CA LEU A 90 -16.42 -12.26 0.36
C LEU A 90 -17.43 -13.34 -0.06
N GLU A 91 -16.96 -14.46 -0.62
CA GLU A 91 -17.81 -15.60 -0.98
C GLU A 91 -18.47 -16.22 0.28
N ALA A 92 -17.73 -16.36 1.37
CA ALA A 92 -18.26 -16.85 2.64
C ALA A 92 -19.32 -15.90 3.22
N ALA A 93 -19.04 -14.60 3.27
CA ALA A 93 -19.99 -13.59 3.72
C ALA A 93 -21.26 -13.56 2.86
N LEU A 94 -21.10 -13.69 1.54
CA LEU A 94 -22.23 -13.76 0.61
C LEU A 94 -23.06 -15.03 0.84
N ARG A 95 -22.42 -16.17 1.10
CA ARG A 95 -23.10 -17.43 1.39
C ARG A 95 -23.87 -17.38 2.72
N GLU A 96 -23.41 -16.62 3.69
CA GLU A 96 -24.13 -16.38 4.95
C GLU A 96 -25.35 -15.47 4.77
N LEU A 97 -25.23 -14.40 3.97
CA LEU A 97 -26.29 -13.42 3.78
C LEU A 97 -27.36 -13.86 2.77
N ASP A 98 -26.93 -14.46 1.65
CA ASP A 98 -27.79 -14.94 0.58
C ASP A 98 -27.20 -16.21 -0.06
N PRO A 99 -27.52 -17.40 0.49
CA PRO A 99 -27.05 -18.67 -0.05
C PRO A 99 -27.48 -18.93 -1.50
N GLY A 100 -28.54 -18.27 -1.98
CA GLY A 100 -29.09 -18.43 -3.32
C GLY A 100 -28.51 -17.45 -4.35
N HIS A 101 -27.53 -16.63 -3.96
CA HIS A 101 -27.05 -15.56 -4.81
C HIS A 101 -26.54 -16.07 -6.18
N PRO A 102 -26.89 -15.41 -7.31
CA PRO A 102 -26.47 -15.84 -8.66
C PRO A 102 -24.96 -16.05 -8.83
N LEU A 103 -24.15 -15.22 -8.15
CA LEU A 103 -22.68 -15.33 -8.14
C LEU A 103 -22.17 -16.61 -7.44
N LEU A 104 -22.94 -17.21 -6.54
CA LEU A 104 -22.58 -18.46 -5.85
C LEU A 104 -23.09 -19.69 -6.60
N THR A 105 -24.20 -19.54 -7.33
CA THR A 105 -24.94 -20.66 -7.96
C THR A 105 -24.54 -20.91 -9.42
N GLY A 106 -23.63 -20.08 -9.97
CA GLY A 106 -23.17 -20.22 -11.37
C GLY A 106 -24.23 -19.79 -12.40
N ALA A 107 -25.22 -19.00 -11.98
CA ALA A 107 -26.29 -18.51 -12.85
C ALA A 107 -25.88 -17.25 -13.66
N VAL A 108 -24.70 -16.68 -13.40
CA VAL A 108 -24.15 -15.53 -14.11
C VAL A 108 -23.11 -16.02 -15.12
N ASP A 109 -23.29 -15.70 -16.40
CA ASP A 109 -22.27 -15.94 -17.44
C ASP A 109 -21.30 -14.75 -17.47
N ASP A 110 -20.16 -14.88 -16.82
CA ASP A 110 -19.12 -13.84 -16.75
C ASP A 110 -18.29 -13.71 -18.04
N ARG A 111 -18.73 -14.34 -19.14
CA ARG A 111 -18.10 -14.16 -20.44
C ARG A 111 -18.35 -12.74 -20.94
N TYR A 112 -17.28 -11.97 -21.04
CA TYR A 112 -17.29 -10.66 -21.70
C TYR A 112 -17.85 -10.76 -23.12
N ASP A 113 -19.03 -10.18 -23.35
CA ASP A 113 -19.68 -10.11 -24.66
C ASP A 113 -19.29 -8.82 -25.38
N ALA A 114 -18.31 -8.93 -26.26
CA ALA A 114 -17.83 -7.81 -27.07
C ALA A 114 -18.85 -7.30 -28.11
N SER A 115 -19.98 -8.01 -28.32
CA SER A 115 -21.02 -7.61 -29.27
C SER A 115 -22.09 -6.68 -28.69
N ALA A 116 -22.03 -6.40 -27.38
CA ALA A 116 -22.97 -5.55 -26.65
C ALA A 116 -22.52 -4.06 -26.56
N ILE A 117 -21.49 -3.66 -27.30
CA ILE A 117 -20.92 -2.29 -27.37
C ILE A 117 -21.08 -1.75 -28.79
#